data_AF-A0AAV6HQN8-F1
#
_entry.id   AF-A0AAV6HQN8-F1
#
_cell.length_a   1.000
_cell.length_b   1.000
_cell.length_c   1.000
_cell.angle_alpha   90.00
_cell.angle_beta   90.00
_cell.angle_gamma   90.00
#
_symmetry.space_group_name_H-M   'P 1'
#
loop_
_entity.id
_entity.type
_entity.pdbx_description
1 polymer ?
#
loop_
_entity_poly.entity_id
_entity_poly.type
_entity_poly.pdbx_seq_one_letter_code
_entity_poly.pdbx_strand_id
1 'polypeptide(L)'
;MTLLTQCAQAAARIDRTTANELLKQIRQHSSPNGNGTERMGHYLADALEARLAGTGRALDASLLSKRLTAAESLAAYVAYIKASPFRKMLNFFANKMIWKLTEKATRLHIIDFGIIHGFQWPGLFQHLSMRPGGPPSVRLTGIYLHHQIALFLRIEPFLCSYI
;
A
#
# COMPACT_ATOMS: atom_id res chain seq x y z
N MET A 1 18.65 15.88 7.10
CA MET A 1 17.26 16.38 7.28
C MET A 1 17.14 17.89 7.08
N THR A 2 18.03 18.71 7.66
CA THR A 2 18.01 20.18 7.49
C THR A 2 17.94 20.66 6.03
N LEU A 3 18.78 20.11 5.14
CA LEU A 3 18.79 20.47 3.72
C LEU A 3 17.44 20.19 3.02
N LEU A 4 16.81 19.05 3.31
CA LEU A 4 15.51 18.68 2.74
C LEU A 4 14.42 19.65 3.18
N THR A 5 14.39 20.01 4.46
CA THR A 5 13.41 20.97 5.00
C THR A 5 13.59 22.35 4.37
N GLN A 6 14.83 22.83 4.27
CA GLN A 6 15.13 24.11 3.61
C GLN A 6 14.75 24.08 2.13
N CYS A 7 15.04 22.98 1.42
CA CYS A 7 14.70 22.83 0.02
C CYS A 7 13.19 22.83 -0.19
N ALA A 8 12.44 22.13 0.66
CA ALA A 8 10.99 22.12 0.63
C ALA A 8 10.40 23.51 0.88
N GLN A 9 10.98 24.28 1.82
CA GLN A 9 10.57 25.66 2.08
C GLN A 9 10.84 26.59 0.88
N ALA A 10 12.02 26.49 0.27
CA ALA A 10 12.36 27.24 -0.94
C ALA A 10 11.40 26.90 -2.10
N ALA A 11 11.14 25.61 -2.33
CA ALA A 11 10.18 25.14 -3.33
C ALA A 11 8.75 25.65 -3.06
N ALA A 12 8.34 25.72 -1.79
CA ALA A 12 7.03 26.26 -1.40
C ALA A 12 6.91 27.77 -1.67
N ARG A 13 8.03 28.52 -1.55
CA ARG A 13 8.12 29.96 -1.86
C ARG A 13 8.37 30.25 -3.33
N ILE A 14 8.43 29.21 -4.19
CA ILE A 14 8.74 29.32 -5.62
C ILE A 14 10.16 29.91 -5.84
N ASP A 15 11.02 29.84 -4.82
CA ASP A 15 12.43 30.19 -4.93
C ASP A 15 13.20 29.03 -5.59
N ARG A 16 13.08 28.96 -6.91
CA ARG A 16 13.69 27.90 -7.73
C ARG A 16 15.21 27.89 -7.64
N THR A 17 15.83 29.06 -7.53
CA THR A 17 17.29 29.18 -7.49
C THR A 17 17.83 28.52 -6.22
N THR A 18 17.30 28.90 -5.06
CA THR A 18 17.71 28.30 -3.78
C THR A 18 17.35 26.83 -3.70
N ALA A 19 16.14 26.45 -4.18
CA ALA A 19 15.72 25.05 -4.17
C ALA A 19 16.64 24.16 -5.03
N ASN A 20 17.04 24.62 -6.22
CA ASN A 20 17.93 23.86 -7.09
C ASN A 20 19.34 23.70 -6.49
N GLU A 21 19.84 24.71 -5.79
CA GLU A 21 21.15 24.61 -5.14
C GLU A 21 21.13 23.63 -3.96
N LEU A 22 20.06 23.69 -3.15
CA LEU A 22 19.86 22.74 -2.06
C LEU A 22 19.66 21.31 -2.58
N LEU A 23 18.98 21.13 -3.72
CA LEU A 23 18.85 19.83 -4.38
C LEU A 23 20.21 19.25 -4.75
N LYS A 24 21.12 20.02 -5.34
CA LYS A 24 22.48 19.54 -5.65
C LYS A 24 23.20 19.03 -4.40
N GLN A 25 23.11 19.77 -3.29
CA GLN A 25 23.71 19.35 -2.02
C GLN A 25 23.06 18.08 -1.47
N ILE A 26 21.73 17.97 -1.54
CA ILE A 26 21.03 16.74 -1.13
C ILE A 26 21.51 15.56 -1.97
N ARG A 27 21.65 15.73 -3.29
CA ARG A 27 22.09 14.66 -4.21
C ARG A 27 23.50 14.16 -3.89
N GLN A 28 24.42 15.04 -3.48
CA GLN A 28 25.78 14.67 -3.06
C GLN A 28 25.81 13.74 -1.84
N HIS A 29 24.77 13.76 -1.01
CA HIS A 29 24.68 12.97 0.22
C HIS A 29 23.53 11.95 0.20
N SER A 30 22.96 11.69 -0.98
CA SER A 30 21.83 10.77 -1.13
C SER A 30 22.18 9.61 -2.06
N SER A 31 21.65 8.44 -1.76
CA SER A 31 21.86 7.24 -2.57
C SER A 31 20.64 6.33 -2.48
N PRO A 32 20.14 5.78 -3.60
CA PRO A 32 19.01 4.84 -3.58
C PRO A 32 19.38 3.50 -2.92
N ASN A 33 20.68 3.19 -2.84
CA ASN A 33 21.22 1.94 -2.28
C ASN A 33 21.95 2.15 -0.94
N GLY A 34 21.92 3.39 -0.40
CA GLY A 34 22.57 3.74 0.86
C GLY A 34 21.77 3.32 2.10
N ASN A 35 22.14 3.90 3.24
CA ASN A 35 21.41 3.74 4.50
C ASN A 35 20.02 4.40 4.45
N GLY A 36 19.22 4.23 5.52
CA GLY A 36 17.84 4.73 5.56
C GLY A 36 17.71 6.24 5.28
N THR A 37 18.65 7.05 5.78
CA THR A 37 18.67 8.50 5.60
C THR A 37 19.05 8.88 4.18
N GLU A 38 20.04 8.20 3.58
CA GLU A 38 20.48 8.45 2.21
C GLU A 38 19.38 8.12 1.20
N ARG A 39 18.68 6.98 1.39
CA ARG A 39 17.55 6.58 0.54
C ARG A 39 16.39 7.55 0.67
N MET A 40 16.07 7.98 1.89
CA MET A 40 15.03 8.99 2.12
C MET A 40 15.37 10.31 1.43
N GLY A 41 16.63 10.76 1.54
CA GLY A 41 17.10 11.95 0.82
C GLY A 41 16.97 11.83 -0.69
N HIS A 42 17.29 10.67 -1.24
CA HIS A 42 17.24 10.42 -2.68
C HIS A 42 15.81 10.53 -3.23
N TYR A 43 14.87 9.78 -2.66
CA TYR A 43 13.49 9.77 -3.14
C TYR A 43 12.73 11.06 -2.85
N LEU A 44 13.06 11.78 -1.76
CA LEU A 44 12.48 13.11 -1.51
C LEU A 44 13.04 14.17 -2.48
N ALA A 45 14.31 14.06 -2.88
CA ALA A 45 14.87 14.92 -3.93
C ALA A 45 14.16 14.70 -5.27
N ASP A 46 13.90 13.44 -5.67
CA ASP A 46 13.10 13.13 -6.87
C ASP A 46 11.74 13.82 -6.83
N ALA A 47 11.04 13.74 -5.69
CA ALA A 47 9.72 14.35 -5.52
C ALA A 47 9.75 15.88 -5.56
N LEU A 48 10.78 16.50 -4.98
CA LEU A 48 10.96 17.96 -5.00
C LEU A 48 11.31 18.47 -6.41
N GLU A 49 12.17 17.78 -7.14
CA GLU A 49 12.47 18.06 -8.55
C GLU A 49 11.22 17.96 -9.42
N ALA A 50 10.46 16.87 -9.27
CA ALA A 50 9.18 16.67 -9.95
C ALA A 50 8.17 17.79 -9.68
N ARG A 51 8.11 18.25 -8.42
CA ARG A 51 7.25 19.37 -8.03
C ARG A 51 7.69 20.68 -8.68
N LEU A 52 8.99 20.99 -8.65
CA LEU A 52 9.54 22.22 -9.23
C LEU A 52 9.36 22.29 -10.75
N ALA A 53 9.48 21.14 -11.42
CA ALA A 53 9.27 20.99 -12.86
C ALA A 53 7.78 20.93 -13.26
N GLY A 54 6.86 20.81 -12.29
CA GLY A 54 5.43 20.63 -12.58
C GLY A 54 5.09 19.26 -13.19
N THR A 55 6.02 18.31 -13.16
CA THR A 55 5.89 16.99 -13.79
C THR A 55 5.36 15.91 -12.86
N GLY A 56 5.06 16.24 -11.60
CA GLY A 56 4.59 15.27 -10.60
C GLY A 56 3.42 14.40 -11.06
N ARG A 57 2.41 14.97 -11.73
CA ARG A 57 1.27 14.19 -12.28
C ARG A 57 1.67 13.24 -13.40
N ALA A 58 2.59 13.65 -14.27
CA ALA A 58 3.06 12.81 -15.37
C ALA A 58 3.96 11.68 -14.86
N LEU A 59 4.78 11.95 -13.84
CA LEU A 59 5.57 10.95 -13.15
C LEU A 59 4.69 9.94 -12.41
N ASP A 60 3.66 10.41 -11.71
CA ASP A 60 2.70 9.54 -11.03
C ASP A 60 1.97 8.65 -12.05
N ALA A 61 1.46 9.22 -13.15
CA ALA A 61 0.85 8.46 -14.24
C ALA A 61 1.83 7.45 -14.88
N SER A 62 3.10 7.82 -15.07
CA SER A 62 4.14 6.93 -15.59
C SER A 62 4.44 5.77 -14.63
N LEU A 63 4.59 6.05 -13.33
CA LEU A 63 4.77 5.02 -12.31
C LEU A 63 3.56 4.10 -12.19
N LEU A 64 2.35 4.64 -12.29
CA LEU A 64 1.09 3.87 -12.33
C LEU A 64 0.98 3.03 -13.62
N SER A 65 1.55 3.51 -14.73
CA SER A 65 1.59 2.78 -16.00
C SER A 65 2.65 1.67 -16.03
N LYS A 66 3.69 1.75 -15.18
CA LYS A 66 4.65 0.67 -14.98
C LYS A 66 3.94 -0.49 -14.30
N ARG A 67 3.42 -1.40 -15.12
CA ARG A 67 2.82 -2.65 -14.65
C ARG A 67 3.89 -3.52 -14.03
N LEU A 68 3.98 -3.49 -12.70
CA LEU A 68 4.65 -4.56 -11.98
C LEU A 68 3.97 -5.87 -12.32
N THR A 69 4.76 -6.90 -12.59
CA THR A 69 4.24 -8.26 -12.69
C THR A 69 3.63 -8.67 -11.35
N ALA A 70 2.74 -9.68 -11.39
CA ALA A 70 2.19 -10.27 -10.16
C ALA A 70 3.32 -10.79 -9.25
N ALA A 71 4.39 -11.34 -9.83
CA ALA A 71 5.55 -11.85 -9.11
C ALA A 71 6.34 -10.73 -8.40
N GLU A 72 6.64 -9.63 -9.09
CA GLU A 72 7.33 -8.47 -8.48
C GLU A 72 6.49 -7.85 -7.37
N SER A 73 5.18 -7.73 -7.58
CA SER A 73 4.27 -7.19 -6.58
C SER A 73 4.22 -8.07 -5.32
N LEU A 74 4.16 -9.39 -5.50
CA LEU A 74 4.20 -10.35 -4.39
C LEU A 74 5.55 -10.29 -3.66
N ALA A 75 6.66 -10.24 -4.39
CA ALA A 75 7.99 -10.14 -3.80
C ALA A 75 8.15 -8.87 -2.95
N ALA A 76 7.69 -7.72 -3.47
CA ALA A 76 7.69 -6.46 -2.74
C ALA A 76 6.80 -6.52 -1.48
N TYR A 77 5.61 -7.12 -1.58
CA TYR A 77 4.72 -7.31 -0.44
C TYR A 77 5.36 -8.19 0.65
N VAL A 78 5.94 -9.33 0.27
CA VAL A 78 6.62 -10.24 1.19
C VAL A 78 7.80 -9.56 1.88
N ALA A 79 8.61 -8.79 1.13
CA ALA A 79 9.71 -8.01 1.71
C ALA A 79 9.19 -6.98 2.73
N TYR A 80 8.12 -6.26 2.40
CA TYR A 80 7.53 -5.25 3.29
C TYR A 80 7.01 -5.85 4.60
N ILE A 81 6.22 -6.93 4.55
CA ILE A 81 5.67 -7.56 5.77
C ILE A 81 6.71 -8.31 6.61
N LYS A 82 7.89 -8.60 6.04
CA LYS A 82 9.06 -9.11 6.77
C LYS A 82 9.83 -7.98 7.46
N ALA A 83 9.98 -6.85 6.79
CA ALA A 83 10.70 -5.69 7.32
C ALA A 83 9.91 -4.89 8.37
N SER A 84 8.58 -4.88 8.28
CA SER A 84 7.73 -4.10 9.20
C SER A 84 6.47 -4.86 9.63
N PRO A 85 6.11 -4.84 10.93
CA PRO A 85 4.88 -5.46 11.41
C PRO A 85 3.63 -4.60 11.12
N PHE A 86 3.79 -3.37 10.64
CA PHE A 86 2.70 -2.39 10.55
C PHE A 86 1.49 -2.92 9.78
N ARG A 87 1.70 -3.45 8.57
CA ARG A 87 0.61 -4.02 7.77
C ARG A 87 -0.02 -5.27 8.38
N LYS A 88 0.80 -6.16 8.97
CA LYS A 88 0.31 -7.36 9.66
C LYS A 88 -0.59 -6.98 10.84
N MET A 89 -0.18 -6.00 11.64
CA MET A 89 -0.97 -5.50 12.77
C MET A 89 -2.28 -4.88 12.30
N LEU A 90 -2.24 -4.00 11.28
CA LEU A 90 -3.46 -3.41 10.72
C LEU A 90 -4.45 -4.48 10.25
N ASN A 91 -3.98 -5.45 9.47
CA ASN A 91 -4.82 -6.55 8.98
C ASN A 91 -5.37 -7.40 10.13
N PHE A 92 -4.55 -7.70 11.15
CA PHE A 92 -4.97 -8.46 12.32
C PHE A 92 -6.07 -7.75 13.10
N PHE A 93 -5.89 -6.46 13.42
CA PHE A 93 -6.89 -5.69 14.14
C PHE A 93 -8.19 -5.54 13.33
N ALA A 94 -8.09 -5.23 12.04
CA ALA A 94 -9.25 -5.14 11.16
C ALA A 94 -10.03 -6.47 11.10
N ASN A 95 -9.32 -7.59 10.85
CA ASN A 95 -9.94 -8.91 10.78
C ASN A 95 -10.56 -9.33 12.13
N LYS A 96 -9.89 -9.05 13.25
CA LYS A 96 -10.42 -9.32 14.60
C LYS A 96 -11.70 -8.54 14.88
N MET A 97 -11.75 -7.28 14.45
CA MET A 97 -12.95 -6.45 14.60
C MET A 97 -14.11 -6.92 13.71
N ILE A 98 -13.83 -7.24 12.44
CA ILE A 98 -14.84 -7.81 11.54
C ILE A 98 -15.37 -9.12 12.11
N TRP A 99 -14.48 -10.04 12.53
CA TRP A 99 -14.86 -11.30 13.18
C TRP A 99 -15.83 -11.08 14.35
N LYS A 100 -15.45 -10.21 15.30
CA LYS A 100 -16.26 -9.92 16.48
C LYS A 100 -17.62 -9.32 16.13
N LEU A 101 -17.67 -8.36 15.22
CA LEU A 101 -18.93 -7.69 14.84
C LEU A 101 -19.85 -8.58 14.02
N THR A 102 -19.31 -9.62 13.38
CA THR A 102 -20.05 -10.53 12.49
C THR A 102 -20.34 -11.88 13.13
N GLU A 103 -20.14 -12.04 14.44
CA GLU A 103 -20.26 -13.30 15.19
C GLU A 103 -21.62 -14.01 15.01
N LYS A 104 -22.69 -13.27 14.70
CA LYS A 104 -24.03 -13.85 14.46
C LYS A 104 -24.53 -13.69 13.03
N ALA A 105 -23.78 -12.99 12.17
CA ALA A 105 -24.21 -12.72 10.80
C ALA A 105 -24.25 -14.01 9.96
N THR A 106 -25.29 -14.21 9.16
CA THR A 106 -25.38 -15.32 8.19
C THR A 106 -24.91 -14.90 6.79
N ARG A 107 -24.83 -13.58 6.55
CA ARG A 107 -24.35 -12.96 5.31
C ARG A 107 -23.45 -11.78 5.66
N LEU A 108 -22.31 -11.67 5.00
CA LEU A 108 -21.31 -10.63 5.21
C LEU A 108 -20.92 -10.02 3.86
N HIS A 109 -21.02 -8.71 3.72
CA HIS A 109 -20.49 -7.98 2.58
C HIS A 109 -19.36 -7.05 3.05
N ILE A 110 -18.14 -7.34 2.60
CA ILE A 110 -16.93 -6.56 2.86
C ILE A 110 -16.68 -5.65 1.65
N ILE A 111 -16.47 -4.37 1.91
CA ILE A 111 -16.07 -3.39 0.89
C ILE A 111 -14.68 -2.89 1.25
N ASP A 112 -13.68 -3.23 0.43
CA ASP A 112 -12.27 -2.91 0.64
C ASP A 112 -11.84 -1.79 -0.32
N PHE A 113 -11.64 -0.59 0.23
CA PHE A 113 -11.13 0.57 -0.49
C PHE A 113 -9.60 0.52 -0.53
N GLY A 114 -9.05 0.18 -1.69
CA GLY A 114 -7.63 -0.07 -1.86
C GLY A 114 -7.27 -1.55 -1.74
N ILE A 115 -8.14 -2.45 -2.22
CA ILE A 115 -7.79 -3.87 -2.37
C ILE A 115 -6.56 -3.93 -3.29
N ILE A 116 -5.37 -4.12 -2.72
CA ILE A 116 -4.15 -4.14 -3.54
C ILE A 116 -4.09 -5.51 -4.22
N HIS A 117 -3.75 -6.54 -3.44
CA HIS A 117 -3.73 -7.94 -3.89
C HIS A 117 -4.67 -8.83 -3.07
N GLY A 118 -5.43 -8.24 -2.14
CA GLY A 118 -6.37 -8.98 -1.29
C GLY A 118 -5.72 -9.86 -0.20
N PHE A 119 -4.41 -9.77 0.04
CA PHE A 119 -3.67 -10.61 1.00
C PHE A 119 -4.18 -10.55 2.46
N GLN A 120 -5.00 -9.58 2.82
CA GLN A 120 -5.65 -9.51 4.14
C GLN A 120 -6.71 -10.59 4.35
N TRP A 121 -7.47 -10.89 3.30
CA TRP A 121 -8.75 -11.60 3.40
C TRP A 121 -8.67 -13.12 3.60
N PRO A 122 -7.69 -13.86 3.05
CA PRO A 122 -7.59 -15.31 3.24
C PRO A 122 -7.62 -15.74 4.70
N GLY A 123 -6.86 -15.04 5.56
CA GLY A 123 -6.85 -15.33 7.00
C GLY A 123 -8.22 -15.11 7.66
N LEU A 124 -8.97 -14.08 7.28
CA LEU A 124 -10.32 -13.87 7.81
C LEU A 124 -11.28 -14.96 7.34
N PHE A 125 -11.21 -15.35 6.06
CA PHE A 125 -12.09 -16.38 5.49
C PHE A 125 -11.88 -17.74 6.11
N GLN A 126 -10.63 -18.10 6.41
CA GLN A 126 -10.31 -19.31 7.16
C GLN A 126 -10.92 -19.28 8.57
N HIS A 127 -10.88 -18.15 9.28
CA HIS A 127 -11.56 -18.07 10.57
C HIS A 127 -13.09 -18.20 10.42
N LEU A 128 -13.69 -17.52 9.43
CA LEU A 128 -15.13 -17.56 9.12
C LEU A 128 -15.64 -18.96 8.78
N SER A 129 -14.84 -19.80 8.14
CA SER A 129 -15.22 -21.19 7.85
C SER A 129 -15.25 -22.09 9.08
N MET A 130 -14.44 -21.80 10.10
CA MET A 130 -14.37 -22.58 11.34
C MET A 130 -15.43 -22.19 12.38
N ARG A 131 -16.35 -21.28 12.04
CA ARG A 131 -17.36 -20.79 12.98
C ARG A 131 -18.35 -21.89 13.38
N PRO A 132 -18.70 -22.01 14.68
CA PRO A 132 -19.79 -22.88 15.12
C PRO A 132 -21.12 -22.52 14.43
N GLY A 133 -21.81 -23.51 13.85
CA GLY A 133 -23.00 -23.30 13.03
C GLY A 133 -22.73 -23.04 11.54
N GLY A 134 -21.47 -23.05 11.13
CA GLY A 134 -21.04 -22.96 9.73
C GLY A 134 -20.67 -21.55 9.26
N PRO A 135 -20.05 -21.45 8.07
CA PRO A 135 -19.64 -20.17 7.51
C PRO A 135 -20.82 -19.27 7.12
N PRO A 136 -20.70 -17.94 7.26
CA PRO A 136 -21.60 -17.01 6.59
C PRO A 136 -21.35 -17.01 5.08
N SER A 137 -22.35 -16.61 4.30
CA SER A 137 -22.15 -16.23 2.91
C SER A 137 -21.37 -14.90 2.85
N VAL A 138 -20.20 -14.90 2.20
CA VAL A 138 -19.34 -13.71 2.10
C VAL A 138 -19.38 -13.11 0.69
N ARG A 139 -19.43 -11.79 0.59
CA ARG A 139 -19.19 -11.03 -0.64
C ARG A 139 -18.04 -10.06 -0.38
N LEU A 140 -17.03 -10.05 -1.25
CA LEU A 140 -15.92 -9.10 -1.16
C LEU A 140 -15.96 -8.17 -2.38
N THR A 141 -16.16 -6.88 -2.14
CA THR A 141 -16.05 -5.87 -3.20
C THR A 141 -14.77 -5.10 -2.98
N GLY A 142 -13.87 -5.24 -3.93
CA GLY A 142 -12.58 -4.59 -3.89
C GLY A 142 -12.53 -3.41 -4.85
N ILE A 143 -12.17 -2.25 -4.32
CA ILE A 143 -12.03 -1.01 -5.11
C ILE A 143 -10.53 -0.75 -5.25
N TYR A 144 -10.01 -0.88 -6.47
CA TYR A 144 -8.65 -0.49 -6.80
C TYR A 144 -8.69 0.74 -7.70
N LEU A 145 -7.68 1.61 -7.62
CA LEU A 145 -7.67 2.96 -8.20
C LEU A 145 -7.95 3.03 -9.72
N HIS A 146 -7.98 1.90 -10.43
CA HIS A 146 -8.26 1.84 -11.87
C HIS A 146 -9.30 0.79 -12.31
N HIS A 147 -9.90 0.02 -11.41
CA HIS A 147 -10.98 -0.92 -11.76
C HIS A 147 -11.77 -1.35 -10.51
N GLN A 148 -13.10 -1.41 -10.64
CA GLN A 148 -13.93 -2.12 -9.65
C GLN A 148 -13.86 -3.61 -9.97
N ILE A 149 -13.45 -4.42 -8.99
CA ILE A 149 -13.51 -5.88 -9.10
C ILE A 149 -14.41 -6.37 -7.96
N ALA A 150 -15.59 -6.85 -8.32
CA ALA A 150 -16.46 -7.56 -7.39
C ALA A 150 -16.07 -9.04 -7.42
N LEU A 151 -15.47 -9.54 -6.34
CA LEU A 151 -15.21 -10.96 -6.14
C LEU A 151 -16.31 -11.53 -5.25
N PHE A 152 -17.19 -12.33 -5.84
CA PHE A 152 -18.13 -13.14 -5.08
C PHE A 152 -17.45 -14.45 -4.70
N LEU A 153 -17.00 -14.53 -3.45
CA LEU A 153 -16.49 -15.78 -2.88
C LEU A 153 -17.58 -16.39 -2.01
N ARG A 154 -18.34 -17.34 -2.57
CA ARG A 154 -19.13 -18.23 -1.73
C ARG A 154 -18.13 -19.19 -1.07
N ILE A 155 -17.94 -19.03 0.24
CA ILE A 155 -17.14 -19.99 1.03
C ILE A 155 -17.96 -21.28 1.11
N GLU A 156 -17.89 -22.09 0.06
CA GLU A 156 -18.35 -23.47 0.06
C GLU A 156 -17.36 -24.30 0.90
N PRO A 157 -17.81 -25.37 1.59
CA PRO A 157 -16.94 -26.21 2.43
C PRO A 157 -15.66 -26.69 1.72
N PHE A 158 -15.70 -26.83 0.39
CA PHE A 158 -14.61 -27.34 -0.44
C PHE A 158 -13.46 -26.35 -0.74
N LEU A 159 -13.65 -25.03 -0.54
CA LEU A 159 -12.56 -24.05 -0.74
C LEU A 159 -11.58 -24.03 0.43
N CYS A 160 -11.90 -24.68 1.55
CA CYS A 160 -11.08 -24.74 2.76
C CYS A 160 -9.96 -25.79 2.71
N SER A 161 -9.95 -26.69 1.73
CA SER A 161 -8.93 -27.73 1.58
C SER A 161 -7.71 -27.32 0.73
N TYR A 162 -7.69 -26.08 0.21
CA TYR A 162 -6.65 -25.58 -0.70
C TYR A 162 -5.98 -24.26 -0.26
N ILE A 163 -6.24 -23.79 0.96
CA ILE A 163 -5.56 -22.64 1.60
C ILE A 163 -5.11 -23.07 3.00
#